data_AF-A0A1I4VXP4-F1
#
_entry.id   AF-A0A1I4VXP4-F1
#
_cell.length_a   1.000
_cell.length_b   1.000
_cell.length_c   1.000
_cell.angle_alpha   90.00
_cell.angle_beta   90.00
_cell.angle_gamma   90.00
#
_symmetry.space_group_name_H-M   'P 1'
#
loop_
_entity.id
_entity.type
_entity.pdbx_description
1 polymer ?
#
loop_
_entity_poly.entity_id
_entity_poly.type
_entity_poly.pdbx_seq_one_letter_code
_entity_poly.pdbx_strand_id
1 'polypeptide(L)' 'MEPTKPLTKNTRKKVTVTGSASNNEPMQEDRYARIAIAAYYKAQERGFQPGHELDDWLAAEAEVNNEYYQ' A
#
# COMPACT_ATOMS: atom_id res chain seq x y z
N MET A 1 42.34 6.75 6.88
CA MET A 1 41.71 6.87 5.55
C MET A 1 40.88 5.61 5.36
N GLU A 2 39.58 5.80 5.18
CA GLU A 2 38.47 4.83 5.05
C GLU A 2 38.74 3.65 4.08
N PRO A 3 37.94 2.54 4.02
CA PRO A 3 36.46 2.56 4.09
C PRO A 3 35.69 1.30 4.57
N THR A 4 34.36 1.45 4.60
CA THR A 4 33.27 0.44 4.49
C THR A 4 32.85 -0.36 5.73
N LYS A 5 31.57 -0.20 6.08
CA LYS A 5 30.62 -1.28 6.41
C LYS A 5 29.18 -0.76 6.20
N PRO A 6 28.51 -1.12 5.09
CA PRO A 6 27.08 -0.84 4.93
C PRO A 6 26.30 -1.64 5.97
N LEU A 7 25.37 -0.98 6.66
CA LEU A 7 24.49 -1.59 7.64
C LEU A 7 23.66 -2.68 6.95
N THR A 8 23.89 -3.88 7.45
CA THR A 8 23.40 -5.16 6.96
C THR A 8 21.91 -5.37 7.22
N LYS A 9 21.33 -6.24 6.37
CA LYS A 9 20.09 -7.04 6.52
C LYS A 9 18.88 -6.49 5.76
N ASN A 10 19.00 -6.54 4.43
CA ASN A 10 17.86 -6.55 3.53
C ASN A 10 17.16 -7.92 3.66
N THR A 11 16.40 -8.10 4.74
CA THR A 11 15.44 -9.19 4.83
C THR A 11 14.32 -8.86 3.86
N ARG A 12 14.34 -9.51 2.68
CA ARG A 12 13.16 -9.62 1.82
C ARG A 12 12.04 -10.21 2.66
N LYS A 13 11.24 -9.36 3.28
CA LYS A 13 9.88 -9.73 3.69
C LYS A 13 9.10 -9.82 2.38
N LYS A 14 9.12 -11.02 1.76
CA LYS A 14 8.03 -11.42 0.88
C LYS A 14 6.80 -11.43 1.79
N VAL A 15 6.11 -10.29 1.84
CA VAL A 15 4.79 -10.21 2.44
C VAL A 15 3.92 -11.03 1.51
N THR A 16 3.76 -12.30 1.85
CA THR A 16 2.70 -13.12 1.31
C THR A 16 1.41 -12.48 1.81
N VAL A 17 0.81 -11.61 0.99
CA VAL A 17 -0.62 -11.31 1.09
C VAL A 17 -1.33 -12.63 0.78
N THR A 18 -1.47 -13.46 1.79
CA THR A 18 -2.40 -14.59 1.80
C THR A 18 -3.72 -14.03 2.29
N GLY A 19 -4.43 -13.32 1.40
CA GLY A 19 -5.86 -13.17 1.52
C GLY A 19 -6.48 -14.56 1.31
N SER A 20 -6.89 -15.22 2.38
CA SER A 20 -7.80 -16.36 2.28
C SER A 20 -9.19 -15.83 1.95
N ALA A 21 -9.42 -15.53 0.66
CA ALA A 21 -10.72 -15.16 0.15
C ALA A 21 -11.58 -16.42 -0.01
N SER A 22 -12.40 -16.68 0.99
CA SER A 22 -13.48 -17.68 0.94
C SER A 22 -14.59 -17.21 0.01
N ASN A 23 -14.53 -17.59 -1.27
CA ASN A 23 -15.63 -17.84 -2.23
C ASN A 23 -16.85 -16.87 -2.31
N ASN A 24 -16.77 -15.61 -1.85
CA ASN A 24 -17.84 -14.61 -2.07
C ASN A 24 -17.33 -13.15 -2.20
N GLU A 25 -16.07 -12.96 -2.63
CA GLU A 25 -15.30 -11.72 -2.45
C GLU A 25 -14.71 -11.02 -3.71
N PRO A 26 -15.13 -11.27 -4.98
CA PRO A 26 -14.49 -10.56 -6.10
C PRO A 26 -14.67 -9.03 -5.99
N MET A 27 -15.85 -8.59 -5.56
CA MET A 27 -16.23 -7.17 -5.53
C MET A 27 -15.52 -6.36 -4.42
N GLN A 28 -15.13 -7.01 -3.32
CA GLN A 28 -14.40 -6.35 -2.23
C GLN A 28 -12.90 -6.36 -2.46
N GLU A 29 -12.33 -7.46 -2.97
CA GLU A 29 -10.93 -7.54 -3.36
C GLU A 29 -10.59 -6.45 -4.41
N ASP A 30 -11.51 -6.20 -5.36
CA ASP A 30 -11.39 -5.12 -6.35
C ASP A 30 -11.38 -3.71 -5.73
N ARG A 31 -12.09 -3.50 -4.61
CA ARG A 31 -12.06 -2.21 -3.88
C ARG A 31 -10.73 -2.04 -3.16
N TYR A 32 -10.30 -3.04 -2.38
CA TYR A 32 -9.03 -2.95 -1.65
C TYR A 32 -7.83 -2.82 -2.59
N ALA A 33 -7.84 -3.52 -3.72
CA ALA A 33 -6.80 -3.38 -4.75
C ALA A 33 -6.72 -1.95 -5.30
N ARG A 34 -7.87 -1.33 -5.61
CA ARG A 34 -7.92 0.06 -6.07
C ARG A 34 -7.41 1.05 -5.01
N ILE A 35 -7.82 0.88 -3.76
CA ILE A 35 -7.36 1.71 -2.65
C ILE A 35 -5.84 1.57 -2.47
N ALA A 36 -5.31 0.35 -2.51
CA ALA A 36 -3.88 0.09 -2.38
C ALA A 36 -3.07 0.74 -3.53
N ILE A 37 -3.56 0.68 -4.77
CA ILE A 37 -2.94 1.33 -5.93
C ILE A 37 -2.94 2.85 -5.76
N ALA A 38 -4.07 3.45 -5.39
CA ALA A 38 -4.16 4.89 -5.18
C ALA A 38 -3.26 5.37 -4.03
N ALA A 39 -3.25 4.67 -2.90
CA ALA A 39 -2.37 4.96 -1.77
C ALA A 39 -0.89 4.84 -2.15
N TYR A 40 -0.53 3.84 -2.98
CA TYR A 40 0.82 3.69 -3.49
C TYR A 40 1.26 4.90 -4.32
N TYR A 41 0.41 5.39 -5.23
CA TYR A 41 0.73 6.58 -6.02
C TYR A 41 0.86 7.83 -5.16
N LYS A 42 -0.03 8.02 -4.16
CA LYS A 42 0.08 9.15 -3.21
C LYS A 42 1.39 9.10 -2.40
N ALA A 43 1.75 7.92 -1.89
CA ALA A 43 3.01 7.72 -1.21
C ALA A 43 4.20 7.97 -2.16
N GLN A 44 4.11 7.55 -3.42
CA GLN A 44 5.14 7.77 -4.43
C GLN A 44 5.34 9.27 -4.74
N GLU A 45 4.27 10.06 -4.84
CA GLU A 45 4.35 11.52 -5.03
C GLU A 45 5.06 12.21 -3.86
N ARG A 46 4.91 11.67 -2.65
CA ARG A 46 5.61 12.13 -1.43
C ARG A 46 7.00 11.51 -1.24
N GLY A 47 7.45 10.61 -2.12
CA GLY A 47 8.72 9.92 -1.99
C GLY A 47 8.78 8.87 -0.86
N PHE A 48 7.64 8.26 -0.54
CA PHE A 48 7.48 7.24 0.50
C PHE A 48 7.94 7.72 1.89
N GLN A 49 7.61 8.96 2.24
CA GLN A 49 7.95 9.52 3.54
C GLN A 49 7.22 8.73 4.67
N PRO A 50 7.95 8.21 5.67
CA PRO A 50 7.32 7.48 6.77
C PRO A 50 6.45 8.41 7.63
N GLY A 51 5.35 7.87 8.17
CA GLY A 51 4.40 8.60 9.01
C GLY A 51 3.17 9.14 8.26
N HIS A 52 3.07 8.90 6.95
CA HIS A 52 1.93 9.32 6.12
C HIS A 52 1.18 8.13 5.49
N GLU A 53 1.61 6.89 5.74
CA GLU A 53 1.04 5.70 5.10
C GLU A 53 -0.45 5.55 5.39
N LEU A 54 -0.87 5.85 6.62
CA LEU A 54 -2.28 5.80 7.02
C LEU A 54 -3.11 6.90 6.36
N ASP A 55 -2.52 8.09 6.21
CA ASP A 55 -3.18 9.26 5.61
C ASP A 55 -3.39 9.03 4.11
N ASP A 56 -2.36 8.51 3.42
CA ASP A 56 -2.42 8.13 2.01
C ASP A 56 -3.46 7.02 1.76
N TRP A 57 -3.57 6.05 2.69
CA TRP A 57 -4.57 4.99 2.62
C TRP A 57 -6.00 5.50 2.87
N LEU A 58 -6.21 6.36 3.87
CA LEU A 58 -7.52 6.98 4.13
C LEU A 58 -7.97 7.88 2.97
N ALA A 59 -7.04 8.66 2.40
CA ALA A 59 -7.32 9.50 1.24
C ALA A 59 -7.70 8.65 0.02
N ALA A 60 -6.98 7.55 -0.22
CA ALA A 60 -7.29 6.61 -1.29
C ALA A 60 -8.65 5.90 -1.08
N GLU A 61 -8.97 5.52 0.15
CA GLU A 61 -10.26 4.92 0.48
C GLU A 61 -11.41 5.91 0.24
N ALA A 62 -11.23 7.17 0.64
CA ALA A 62 -12.21 8.22 0.40
C ALA A 62 -12.45 8.46 -1.10
N GLU A 63 -11.40 8.48 -1.93
CA GLU A 63 -11.51 8.56 -3.39
C GLU A 63 -12.33 7.39 -3.95
N VAL A 64 -11.94 6.14 -3.65
CA VAL A 64 -12.61 4.95 -4.18
C VAL A 64 -14.07 4.82 -3.69
N ASN A 65 -14.35 5.23 -2.45
CA ASN A 65 -15.70 5.22 -1.91
C ASN A 65 -16.57 6.31 -2.56
N ASN A 66 -16.02 7.50 -2.81
CA ASN A 66 -16.75 8.60 -3.45
C ASN A 66 -17.06 8.30 -4.94
N GLU A 67 -16.15 7.59 -5.61
CA GLU A 67 -16.30 7.18 -7.02
C GLU A 67 -17.42 6.13 -7.23
N TYR A 68 -17.89 5.49 -6.16
CA TYR A 68 -18.96 4.49 -6.19
C TYR A 68 -20.36 5.08 -5.89
N TYR A 69 -20.43 6.34 -5.45
CA TYR A 69 -21.67 7.06 -5.15
C TYR A 69 -21.94 8.22 -6.15
N GLN A 70 -21.45 8.11 -7.39
CA GLN A 70 -21.90 8.91 -8.53
C GLN A 70 -22.69 8.04 -9.52
#